data_AF-A0A953APH8-F1
#
_entry.id   AF-A0A953APH8-F1
#
_cell.length_a   1.000
_cell.length_b   1.000
_cell.length_c   1.000
_cell.angle_alpha   90.00
_cell.angle_beta   90.00
_cell.angle_gamma   90.00
#
_symmetry.space_group_name_H-M   'P 1'
#
loop_
_entity.id
_entity.type
_entity.pdbx_description
1 polymer ?
#
loop_
_entity_poly.entity_id
_entity_poly.type
_entity_poly.pdbx_seq_one_letter_code
_entity_poly.pdbx_strand_id
1 'polypeptide(L)'
;MRYRVRNEHGELTFESFDELKQAVRQSLVDASDEVQEEGSTVWRRADSLPRLMAAKQERPPLMESEGRWYVIAALVLLVGIALTLALTRARTPSQALVAFGIVFALALFATSIFVYFAGRKKRR
;
A
#
# COMPACT_ATOMS: atom_id res chain seq x y z
N MET A 1 8.07 -27.92 -9.80
CA MET A 1 7.09 -28.13 -10.89
C MET A 1 6.62 -26.77 -11.32
N ARG A 2 6.71 -26.48 -12.62
CA ARG A 2 6.31 -25.20 -13.20
C ARG A 2 4.79 -25.11 -13.34
N TYR A 3 4.25 -23.89 -13.36
CA TYR A 3 2.84 -23.62 -13.57
C TYR A 3 2.66 -22.62 -14.70
N ARG A 4 1.65 -22.83 -15.52
CA ARG A 4 1.21 -21.87 -16.54
C ARG A 4 -0.14 -21.32 -16.15
N VAL A 5 -0.34 -20.04 -16.39
CA VAL A 5 -1.60 -19.36 -16.14
C VAL A 5 -2.05 -18.68 -17.42
N ARG A 6 -3.30 -18.87 -17.79
CA ARG A 6 -3.92 -18.22 -18.93
C ARG A 6 -4.97 -17.24 -18.44
N ASN A 7 -4.84 -16.00 -18.88
CA ASN A 7 -5.78 -14.92 -18.60
C ASN A 7 -6.13 -14.16 -19.90
N GLU A 8 -6.94 -13.13 -19.79
CA GLU A 8 -7.36 -12.31 -20.94
C GLU A 8 -6.20 -11.55 -21.61
N HIS A 9 -5.09 -11.38 -20.91
CA HIS A 9 -3.89 -10.66 -21.37
C HIS A 9 -2.85 -11.58 -22.02
N GLY A 10 -2.99 -12.90 -21.88
CA GLY A 10 -2.09 -13.88 -22.44
C GLY A 10 -1.76 -15.03 -21.50
N GLU A 11 -0.57 -15.60 -21.66
CA GLU A 11 -0.08 -16.72 -20.86
C GLU A 11 1.12 -16.28 -20.00
N LEU A 12 1.05 -16.56 -18.70
CA LEU A 12 2.10 -16.33 -17.72
C LEU A 12 2.66 -17.68 -17.30
N THR A 13 3.97 -17.73 -17.08
CA THR A 13 4.66 -18.94 -16.62
C THR A 13 5.37 -18.65 -15.30
N PHE A 14 5.22 -19.55 -14.35
CA PHE A 14 5.80 -19.48 -13.01
C PHE A 14 6.61 -20.74 -12.74
N GLU A 15 7.84 -20.61 -12.27
CA GLU A 15 8.76 -21.75 -12.08
C GLU A 15 8.38 -22.62 -10.87
N SER A 16 7.55 -22.10 -9.96
CA SER A 16 7.11 -22.80 -8.75
C SER A 16 5.70 -22.42 -8.30
N PHE A 17 5.11 -23.26 -7.45
CA PHE A 17 3.81 -22.98 -6.83
C PHE A 17 3.88 -21.78 -5.87
N ASP A 18 5.03 -21.54 -5.24
CA ASP A 18 5.22 -20.39 -4.35
C ASP A 18 5.21 -19.07 -5.11
N GLU A 19 5.82 -19.04 -6.30
CA GLU A 19 5.79 -17.89 -7.19
C GLU A 19 4.36 -17.61 -7.68
N LEU A 20 3.61 -18.66 -8.05
CA LEU A 20 2.19 -18.54 -8.41
C LEU A 20 1.35 -17.98 -7.24
N LYS A 21 1.57 -18.45 -6.01
CA LYS A 21 0.92 -17.89 -4.81
C LYS A 21 1.27 -16.40 -4.61
N GLN A 22 2.51 -16.01 -4.88
CA GLN A 22 2.92 -14.62 -4.79
C GLN A 22 2.22 -13.76 -5.86
N ALA A 23 2.10 -14.26 -7.09
CA ALA A 23 1.35 -13.61 -8.16
C ALA A 23 -0.14 -13.41 -7.81
N VAL A 24 -0.78 -14.41 -7.23
CA VAL A 24 -2.16 -14.30 -6.70
C VAL A 24 -2.25 -13.27 -5.56
N ARG A 25 -1.25 -13.23 -4.66
CA ARG A 25 -1.16 -12.20 -3.61
C ARG A 25 -0.98 -10.79 -4.16
N GLN A 26 -0.39 -10.65 -5.35
CA GLN A 26 -0.15 -9.37 -6.02
C GLN A 26 -1.26 -8.98 -7.02
N SER A 27 -2.33 -9.75 -7.15
CA SER A 27 -3.41 -9.53 -8.14
C SER A 27 -2.93 -9.65 -9.59
N LEU A 28 -1.81 -10.32 -9.83
CA LEU A 28 -1.35 -10.63 -11.19
C LEU A 28 -2.12 -11.82 -11.79
N VAL A 29 -2.66 -12.68 -10.92
CA VAL A 29 -3.49 -13.83 -11.27
C VAL A 29 -4.79 -13.73 -10.48
N ASP A 30 -5.92 -13.75 -11.16
CA ASP A 30 -7.26 -13.75 -10.56
C ASP A 30 -7.77 -15.17 -10.30
N ALA A 31 -8.81 -15.28 -9.49
CA ALA A 31 -9.54 -16.51 -9.19
C ALA A 31 -10.27 -17.07 -10.42
N SER A 32 -10.59 -16.22 -11.41
CA SER A 32 -11.16 -16.64 -12.70
C SER A 32 -10.15 -17.30 -13.63
N ASP A 33 -8.86 -17.03 -13.47
CA ASP A 33 -7.82 -17.42 -14.42
C ASP A 33 -7.62 -18.94 -14.44
N GLU A 34 -7.20 -19.45 -15.59
CA GLU A 34 -6.94 -20.88 -15.76
C GLU A 34 -5.48 -21.19 -15.44
N VAL A 35 -5.24 -22.20 -14.61
CA VAL A 35 -3.94 -22.67 -14.18
C VAL A 35 -3.71 -24.10 -14.68
N GLN A 36 -2.53 -24.37 -15.21
CA GLN A 36 -2.06 -25.69 -15.60
C GLN A 36 -0.72 -25.98 -14.92
N GLU A 37 -0.63 -27.15 -14.28
CA GLU A 37 0.61 -27.67 -13.74
C GLU A 37 1.42 -28.39 -14.82
N GLU A 38 2.74 -28.22 -14.80
CA GLU A 38 3.65 -28.92 -15.69
C GLU A 38 3.54 -30.44 -15.52
N GLY A 39 3.13 -31.13 -16.59
CA GLY A 39 2.83 -32.57 -16.59
C GLY A 39 1.33 -32.89 -16.57
N SER A 40 0.46 -31.90 -16.29
CA SER A 40 -0.99 -32.00 -16.46
C SER A 40 -1.40 -31.48 -17.84
N THR A 41 -2.32 -32.17 -18.50
CA THR A 41 -2.97 -31.69 -19.74
C THR A 41 -4.23 -30.86 -19.45
N VAL A 42 -4.67 -30.83 -18.18
CA VAL A 42 -5.94 -30.21 -17.78
C VAL A 42 -5.68 -28.82 -17.23
N TRP A 43 -6.36 -27.83 -17.80
CA TRP A 43 -6.49 -26.49 -17.26
C TRP A 43 -7.56 -26.46 -16.17
N ARG A 44 -7.24 -25.84 -15.03
CA ARG A 44 -8.15 -25.73 -13.89
C ARG A 44 -8.23 -24.28 -13.46
N ARG A 45 -9.42 -23.78 -13.19
CA ARG A 45 -9.57 -22.41 -12.68
C ARG A 45 -8.86 -22.24 -11.34
N ALA A 46 -8.25 -21.08 -11.12
CA ALA A 46 -7.49 -20.80 -9.91
C ALA A 46 -8.34 -20.91 -8.63
N ASP A 47 -9.64 -20.58 -8.70
CA ASP A 47 -10.60 -20.74 -7.59
C ASP A 47 -10.86 -22.20 -7.20
N SER A 48 -10.71 -23.13 -8.14
CA SER A 48 -10.87 -24.57 -7.89
C SER A 48 -9.70 -25.17 -7.08
N LEU A 49 -8.66 -24.38 -6.81
CA LEU A 49 -7.47 -24.78 -6.05
C LEU A 49 -7.50 -24.13 -4.66
N PRO A 50 -7.95 -24.85 -3.60
CA PRO A 50 -8.11 -24.27 -2.25
C PRO A 50 -6.82 -23.68 -1.69
N ARG A 51 -5.67 -24.27 -2.05
CA ARG A 51 -4.34 -23.81 -1.63
C ARG A 51 -3.97 -22.43 -2.19
N LEU A 52 -4.47 -22.07 -3.38
CA LEU A 52 -4.27 -20.75 -3.98
C LEU A 52 -5.21 -19.72 -3.37
N MET A 53 -6.45 -20.11 -3.08
CA MET A 53 -7.42 -19.24 -2.43
C MET A 53 -7.04 -18.90 -0.99
N ALA A 54 -6.45 -19.85 -0.25
CA ALA A 54 -5.87 -19.57 1.07
C ALA A 54 -4.78 -18.48 0.99
N ALA A 55 -3.89 -18.54 -0.01
CA ALA A 55 -2.86 -17.51 -0.22
C ALA A 55 -3.45 -16.12 -0.57
N LYS A 56 -4.62 -16.07 -1.21
CA LYS A 56 -5.36 -14.82 -1.48
C LYS A 56 -5.94 -14.22 -0.18
N GLN A 57 -6.41 -15.06 0.73
CA GLN A 57 -6.95 -14.65 2.04
C GLN A 57 -5.85 -14.26 3.03
N GLU A 58 -4.68 -14.88 2.94
CA GLU A 58 -3.46 -14.49 3.66
C GLU A 58 -2.85 -13.18 3.19
N ARG A 59 -3.50 -12.44 2.28
CA ARG A 59 -3.14 -11.04 2.10
C ARG A 59 -3.24 -10.37 3.47
N PRO A 60 -2.13 -9.88 4.06
CA PRO A 60 -2.29 -8.81 5.02
C PRO A 60 -3.06 -7.75 4.24
N PRO A 61 -4.20 -7.27 4.76
CA PRO A 61 -4.95 -6.25 4.06
C PRO A 61 -3.94 -5.17 3.71
N LEU A 62 -3.84 -4.77 2.45
CA LEU A 62 -3.06 -3.59 2.06
C LEU A 62 -3.52 -2.31 2.81
N MET A 63 -4.57 -2.44 3.64
CA MET A 63 -5.00 -1.51 4.69
C MET A 63 -4.30 -1.66 6.06
N GLU A 64 -3.18 -2.38 6.19
CA GLU A 64 -2.23 -2.15 7.31
C GLU A 64 -1.24 -1.01 7.02
N SER A 65 -1.49 -0.25 5.95
CA SER A 65 -1.00 1.13 5.80
C SER A 65 -1.69 2.13 6.74
N GLU A 66 -2.60 1.68 7.62
CA GLU A 66 -3.19 2.49 8.70
C GLU A 66 -2.21 2.83 9.84
N GLY A 67 -1.02 2.23 9.86
CA GLY A 67 -0.08 2.36 10.97
C GLY A 67 1.20 3.15 10.67
N ARG A 68 1.30 3.99 9.64
CA ARG A 68 2.53 4.80 9.43
C ARG A 68 2.29 6.27 9.17
N TRP A 69 1.06 6.73 9.30
CA TRP A 69 0.74 8.15 9.23
C TRP A 69 1.43 8.93 10.37
N TYR A 70 1.57 8.31 11.55
CA TYR A 70 2.29 8.92 12.67
C TYR A 70 3.78 9.06 12.40
N VAL A 71 4.39 8.19 11.58
CA VAL A 71 5.79 8.33 11.16
C VAL A 71 5.95 9.53 10.22
N ILE A 72 5.03 9.70 9.27
CA ILE A 72 5.04 10.85 8.35
C ILE A 72 4.77 12.14 9.12
N ALA A 73 3.79 12.15 10.02
CA ALA A 73 3.49 13.29 10.88
C ALA A 73 4.67 13.65 11.79
N ALA A 74 5.32 12.66 12.41
CA ALA A 74 6.51 12.87 13.24
C ALA A 74 7.70 13.39 12.41
N LEU A 75 7.89 12.88 11.19
CA LEU A 75 8.95 13.35 10.29
C LEU A 75 8.72 14.81 9.87
N VAL A 76 7.50 15.17 9.47
CA VAL A 76 7.14 16.55 9.09
C VAL A 76 7.29 17.49 10.30
N LEU A 77 6.88 17.05 11.49
CA LEU A 77 7.06 17.81 12.73
C LEU A 77 8.54 18.05 13.03
N LEU A 78 9.38 17.01 12.97
CA LEU A 78 10.82 17.11 13.22
C LEU A 78 11.51 18.03 12.22
N VAL A 79 11.17 17.94 10.93
CA VAL A 79 11.70 18.82 9.88
C VAL A 79 11.27 20.27 10.13
N GLY A 80 10.01 20.50 10.50
CA GLY A 80 9.50 21.83 10.84
C GLY A 80 10.20 22.45 12.07
N ILE A 81 10.43 21.64 13.11
CA ILE A 81 11.16 22.08 14.31
C ILE A 81 12.62 22.41 13.96
N ALA A 82 13.31 21.54 13.22
CA ALA A 82 14.69 21.76 12.81
C ALA A 82 14.84 23.02 11.95
N LEU A 83 13.90 23.26 11.02
CA LEU A 83 13.88 24.47 10.19
C LEU A 83 13.63 25.73 11.03
N THR A 84 12.70 25.66 11.98
CA THR A 84 12.42 26.78 12.89
C THR A 84 13.63 27.11 13.76
N LEU A 85 14.34 26.10 14.27
CA LEU A 85 15.58 26.28 15.05
C LEU A 85 16.74 26.83 14.20
N ALA A 86 16.86 26.39 12.94
CA ALA A 86 17.86 26.91 12.02
C ALA A 86 17.61 28.39 11.69
N LEU A 87 16.34 28.77 11.51
CA LEU A 87 15.93 30.15 11.20
C LEU A 87 15.92 31.07 12.43
N THR A 88 15.62 30.57 13.64
CA THR A 88 15.71 31.35 14.89
C THR A 88 17.15 31.61 15.30
N ARG A 89 18.09 30.71 14.94
CA ARG A 89 19.53 30.96 15.07
C ARG A 89 19.99 32.13 14.18
N ALA A 90 19.26 32.43 13.10
CA ALA A 90 19.42 33.62 12.28
C ALA A 90 18.67 34.85 12.86
N ARG A 91 19.11 35.28 14.06
CA ARG A 91 19.05 36.63 14.67
C ARG A 91 17.77 37.51 14.61
N THR A 92 16.62 37.06 14.09
CA THR A 92 15.43 37.92 13.94
C THR A 92 14.14 37.26 14.45
N PRO A 93 13.57 37.72 15.58
CA PRO A 93 12.47 37.01 16.29
C PRO A 93 11.12 37.03 15.56
N SER A 94 10.89 37.98 14.64
CA SER A 94 9.61 38.10 13.91
C SER A 94 9.43 37.01 12.84
N GLN A 95 10.51 36.47 12.26
CA GLN A 95 10.45 35.43 11.23
C GLN A 95 10.16 34.04 11.82
N ALA A 96 10.56 33.81 13.08
CA ALA A 96 10.31 32.56 13.79
C ALA A 96 8.82 32.30 14.05
N LEU A 97 8.08 33.35 14.43
CA LEU A 97 6.64 33.26 14.67
C LEU A 97 5.86 32.98 13.39
N VAL A 98 6.29 33.57 12.27
CA VAL A 98 5.68 33.33 10.95
C VAL A 98 5.98 31.90 10.48
N ALA A 99 7.22 31.43 10.62
CA ALA A 99 7.59 30.05 10.28
C ALA A 99 6.81 29.03 11.12
N PHE A 100 6.66 29.28 12.42
CA PHE A 100 5.87 28.43 13.31
C PHE A 100 4.39 28.38 12.89
N GLY A 101 3.79 29.55 12.57
CA GLY A 101 2.41 29.63 12.11
C GLY A 101 2.16 28.87 10.81
N ILE A 102 3.10 28.91 9.87
CA ILE A 102 2.99 28.19 8.58
C ILE A 102 3.06 26.67 8.81
N VAL A 103 4.00 26.19 9.62
CA VAL A 103 4.12 24.76 9.94
C VAL A 103 2.86 24.26 10.67
N PHE A 104 2.35 25.06 11.61
CA PHE A 104 1.13 24.72 12.35
C PHE A 104 -0.11 24.68 11.43
N ALA A 105 -0.25 25.64 10.51
CA ALA A 105 -1.34 25.66 9.54
C ALA A 105 -1.30 24.45 8.59
N LEU A 106 -0.11 24.05 8.13
CA LEU A 106 0.06 22.86 7.28
C LEU A 106 -0.29 21.57 8.04
N ALA A 107 0.08 21.47 9.31
CA ALA A 107 -0.28 20.31 10.15
C ALA A 107 -1.80 20.20 10.36
N LEU A 108 -2.48 21.34 10.61
CA LEU A 108 -3.94 21.38 10.71
C LEU A 108 -4.64 21.09 9.38
N PHE A 109 -4.09 21.57 8.28
CA PHE A 109 -4.65 21.31 6.95
C PHE A 109 -4.54 19.83 6.56
N ALA A 110 -3.39 19.20 6.83
CA ALA A 110 -3.19 17.77 6.59
C ALA A 110 -4.14 16.89 7.42
N THR A 111 -4.36 17.26 8.69
CA THR A 111 -5.31 16.55 9.57
C THR A 111 -6.77 16.77 9.15
N SER A 112 -7.14 17.95 8.66
CA SER A 112 -8.49 18.26 8.17
C SER A 112 -8.85 17.50 6.88
N ILE A 113 -7.93 17.44 5.91
CA ILE A 113 -8.09 16.63 4.69
C ILE A 113 -8.30 15.16 5.06
N PHE A 114 -7.54 14.66 6.04
CA PHE A 114 -7.67 13.28 6.49
C PHE A 114 -9.06 12.97 7.08
N VAL A 115 -9.58 13.83 7.95
CA VAL A 115 -10.95 13.66 8.52
C VAL A 115 -12.00 13.65 7.42
N TYR A 116 -11.86 14.53 6.42
CA TYR A 116 -12.77 14.59 5.28
C TYR A 116 -12.77 13.29 4.45
N PHE A 117 -11.59 12.71 4.18
CA PHE A 117 -11.50 11.45 3.43
C PHE A 117 -11.90 10.23 4.25
N ALA A 118 -11.56 10.18 5.55
CA ALA A 118 -11.94 9.10 6.45
C ALA A 118 -13.46 9.02 6.66
N GLY A 119 -14.15 10.16 6.75
CA GLY A 119 -15.61 10.23 6.89
C GLY A 119 -16.37 9.71 5.65
N ARG A 120 -15.77 9.77 4.46
CA ARG A 120 -16.42 9.33 3.21
C ARG A 120 -16.44 7.82 3.02
N LYS A 121 -15.51 7.08 3.66
CA LYS A 121 -15.41 5.62 3.57
C LYS A 121 -16.54 4.87 4.31
N LYS A 122 -17.24 5.54 5.23
CA LYS A 122 -18.32 4.93 6.04
C LYS A 122 -19.71 4.93 5.38
N ARG A 123 -19.84 5.45 4.14
CA ARG A 123 -21.12 5.61 3.42
C ARG A 123 -21.24 4.83 2.09
N ARG A 124 -20.33 3.90 1.81
CA ARG A 124 -20.46 2.99 0.67
C ARG A 124 -20.43 1.55 1.12
#